data_AF-A0A087SJW2-F1
#
_entry.id   AF-A0A087SJW2-F1
#
_cell.length_a   1.000
_cell.length_b   1.000
_cell.length_c   1.000
_cell.angle_alpha   90.00
_cell.angle_beta   90.00
_cell.angle_gamma   90.00
#
_symmetry.space_group_name_H-M   'P 1'
#
loop_
_entity.id
_entity.type
_entity.pdbx_description
1 polymer ?
#
loop_
_entity_poly.entity_id
_entity_poly.type
_entity_poly.pdbx_seq_one_letter_code
_entity_poly.pdbx_strand_id
1 'polypeptide(L)'
;MKCGGCVSAVKRTLLRQPGISSASVNLVLEGAVIEARDDEATVRAVRALASAGFPSIIRPREAHDLRGRGAEKEAAREEELLQSTWNAAISWGLASACLLHHAGHALHALGLTMHAHSGVWGWLGHPYVGAGIGAAALAGPGRTLIVNGARALSRGHPDMNSLIALGVATAFGTGLASAFVPGIPLDASLLEEPVMLLAFVLLGRTLEARARKKASVDLSALSSLIPEQSRLVIDDGEGSGASRQVPTDILRRGDVILVLPGERVPVDGEVVDGRASLDESLVTGESRLVPAAPGARVKGGVVCHEGVLRVRASASAALSTVSGIARMVEDAQAREAPVQRLADAVAGRFCFGIMADATLALAAALESVTRHPLADAFIDAARARGLAIPSASEVTTVAGEGVWGVVDGAVTAVGRQAWGLGQVCSALDAGRAALRTIRQNLGWAVGYNAVGVPLAAGAALPSLGLAISPSLAAGFMAFSSIAVVGNSLRLRERIAGRPAT
;
A
#
# COMPACT_ATOMS: atom_id res chain seq x y z
N MET A 1 3.92 12.24 -0.52
CA MET A 1 2.52 11.87 -0.90
C MET A 1 2.59 10.94 -2.10
N LYS A 2 1.84 9.83 -2.19
CA LYS A 2 2.19 8.74 -3.13
C LYS A 2 1.20 8.44 -4.26
N CYS A 3 -0.05 8.88 -4.16
CA CYS A 3 -1.05 8.80 -5.24
C CYS A 3 -1.93 10.05 -5.15
N GLY A 4 -2.82 10.32 -6.10
CA GLY A 4 -3.72 11.47 -5.90
C GLY A 4 -4.97 11.18 -5.10
N GLY A 5 -5.20 9.94 -4.68
CA GLY A 5 -5.95 9.68 -3.45
C GLY A 5 -5.35 10.45 -2.27
N CYS A 6 -4.02 10.42 -2.12
CA CYS A 6 -3.31 11.26 -1.14
C CYS A 6 -3.47 12.76 -1.44
N VAL A 7 -3.37 13.19 -2.70
CA VAL A 7 -3.57 14.61 -3.09
C VAL A 7 -4.94 15.11 -2.66
N SER A 8 -5.98 14.32 -2.93
CA SER A 8 -7.37 14.65 -2.56
C SER A 8 -7.54 14.69 -1.05
N ALA A 9 -6.93 13.75 -0.32
CA ALA A 9 -6.94 13.74 1.14
C ALA A 9 -6.24 14.97 1.72
N VAL A 10 -5.03 15.30 1.26
CA VAL A 10 -4.26 16.49 1.67
C VAL A 10 -5.06 17.75 1.39
N LYS A 11 -5.58 17.93 0.16
CA LYS A 11 -6.37 19.10 -0.24
C LYS A 11 -7.62 19.27 0.63
N ARG A 12 -8.34 18.18 0.89
CA ARG A 12 -9.54 18.21 1.74
C ARG A 12 -9.21 18.52 3.19
N THR A 13 -8.11 17.98 3.73
CA THR A 13 -7.64 18.27 5.08
C THR A 13 -7.25 19.74 5.23
N LEU A 14 -6.57 20.31 4.23
CA LEU A 14 -6.21 21.74 4.19
C LEU A 14 -7.44 22.65 4.13
N LEU A 15 -8.35 22.41 3.19
CA LEU A 15 -9.57 23.25 3.02
C LEU A 15 -10.55 23.16 4.21
N ARG A 16 -10.45 22.13 5.05
CA ARG A 16 -11.24 22.01 6.28
C ARG A 16 -10.69 22.86 7.43
N GLN A 17 -9.48 23.41 7.31
CA GLN A 17 -8.89 24.21 8.38
C GLN A 17 -9.43 25.64 8.39
N PRO A 18 -9.76 26.19 9.57
CA PRO A 18 -10.16 27.59 9.70
C PRO A 18 -9.03 28.52 9.27
N GLY A 19 -9.33 29.43 8.34
CA GLY A 19 -8.40 30.44 7.85
C GLY A 19 -7.68 30.07 6.55
N ILE A 20 -7.99 28.94 5.91
CA ILE A 20 -7.51 28.60 4.56
C ILE A 20 -8.59 28.92 3.52
N SER A 21 -8.31 29.84 2.59
CA SER A 21 -9.22 30.22 1.51
C SER A 21 -9.08 29.34 0.27
N SER A 22 -7.86 28.91 -0.04
CA SER A 22 -7.58 28.06 -1.18
C SER A 22 -6.39 27.13 -0.90
N ALA A 23 -6.40 25.97 -1.56
CA ALA A 23 -5.31 24.98 -1.50
C ALA A 23 -5.15 24.30 -2.85
N SER A 24 -3.92 24.32 -3.37
CA SER A 24 -3.48 23.56 -4.55
C SER A 24 -2.43 22.55 -4.11
N VAL A 25 -2.58 21.29 -4.51
CA VAL A 25 -1.68 20.22 -4.10
C VAL A 25 -1.10 19.56 -5.35
N ASN A 26 0.22 19.51 -5.43
CA ASN A 26 0.93 18.98 -6.58
C ASN A 26 1.62 17.67 -6.23
N LEU A 27 1.19 16.57 -6.86
CA LEU A 27 1.77 15.25 -6.60
C LEU A 27 3.23 15.13 -7.07
N VAL A 28 3.62 15.79 -8.16
CA VAL A 28 4.96 15.71 -8.74
C VAL A 28 5.99 16.41 -7.86
N LEU A 29 5.64 17.58 -7.34
CA LEU A 29 6.51 18.40 -6.49
C LEU A 29 6.44 18.03 -4.99
N GLU A 30 5.57 17.07 -4.64
CA GLU A 30 5.24 16.72 -3.25
C GLU A 30 5.00 17.97 -2.37
N GLY A 31 4.30 18.94 -2.95
CA GLY A 31 4.09 20.26 -2.36
C GLY A 31 2.63 20.66 -2.37
N ALA A 32 2.24 21.46 -1.39
CA ALA A 32 0.96 22.13 -1.35
C ALA A 32 1.19 23.64 -1.23
N VAL A 33 0.47 24.41 -2.04
CA VAL A 33 0.39 25.87 -1.96
C VAL A 33 -0.97 26.20 -1.35
N ILE A 34 -0.97 27.00 -0.28
CA ILE A 34 -2.17 27.42 0.41
C ILE A 34 -2.22 28.93 0.51
N GLU A 35 -3.43 29.48 0.42
CA GLU A 35 -3.70 30.85 0.87
C GLU A 35 -4.26 30.78 2.29
N ALA A 36 -3.48 31.27 3.23
CA ALA A 36 -3.82 31.33 4.64
C ALA A 36 -4.04 32.78 5.09
N ARG A 37 -5.00 33.00 5.99
CA ARG A 37 -5.29 34.31 6.58
C ARG A 37 -4.13 34.82 7.45
N ASP A 38 -3.49 33.91 8.18
CA ASP A 38 -2.42 34.18 9.12
C ASP A 38 -1.46 32.98 9.25
N ASP A 39 -0.30 33.21 9.85
CA ASP A 39 0.73 32.17 10.08
C ASP A 39 0.20 31.06 11.00
N GLU A 40 -0.71 31.39 11.91
CA GLU A 40 -1.31 30.43 12.84
C GLU A 40 -2.19 29.40 12.10
N ALA A 41 -2.94 29.83 11.10
CA ALA A 41 -3.70 28.96 10.19
C ALA A 41 -2.76 28.01 9.44
N THR A 42 -1.60 28.50 9.00
CA THR A 42 -0.58 27.66 8.35
C THR A 42 -0.05 26.58 9.31
N VAL A 43 0.27 26.94 10.55
CA VAL A 43 0.75 25.98 11.57
C VAL A 43 -0.33 24.95 11.92
N ARG A 44 -1.60 25.37 12.06
CA ARG A 44 -2.73 24.44 12.27
C ARG A 44 -2.87 23.46 11.11
N ALA A 45 -2.73 23.94 9.87
CA ALA A 45 -2.81 23.10 8.69
C ALA A 45 -1.72 22.02 8.65
N VAL A 46 -0.49 22.38 9.00
CA VAL A 46 0.62 21.43 9.08
C VAL A 46 0.38 20.37 10.15
N ARG A 47 -0.11 20.74 11.34
CA ARG A 47 -0.48 19.76 12.38
C ARG A 47 -1.61 18.84 11.93
N ALA A 48 -2.64 19.39 11.27
CA ALA A 48 -3.74 18.60 10.74
C ALA A 48 -3.24 17.58 9.68
N LEU A 49 -2.35 18.01 8.79
CA LEU A 49 -1.72 17.12 7.82
C LEU A 49 -0.89 16.02 8.50
N ALA A 50 -0.08 16.36 9.50
CA ALA A 50 0.69 15.37 10.26
C ALA A 50 -0.23 14.32 10.93
N SER A 51 -1.32 14.75 11.55
CA SER A 51 -2.32 13.85 12.15
C SER A 51 -3.02 12.95 11.12
N ALA A 52 -3.23 13.47 9.90
CA ALA A 52 -3.75 12.70 8.77
C ALA A 52 -2.71 11.78 8.12
N GLY A 53 -1.44 11.80 8.56
CA GLY A 53 -0.35 10.98 8.03
C GLY A 53 0.49 11.59 6.94
N PHE A 54 0.37 12.90 6.74
CA PHE A 54 1.13 13.66 5.76
C PHE A 54 2.07 14.60 6.52
N PRO A 55 3.19 14.09 7.10
CA PRO A 55 4.17 14.95 7.75
C PRO A 55 4.65 16.00 6.74
N SER A 56 4.55 17.26 7.13
CA SER A 56 4.72 18.40 6.23
C SER A 56 5.62 19.45 6.89
N ILE A 57 6.45 20.11 6.10
CA ILE A 57 7.34 21.18 6.56
C ILE A 57 6.93 22.46 5.83
N ILE A 58 6.77 23.55 6.56
CA ILE A 58 6.50 24.87 5.98
C ILE A 58 7.74 25.25 5.16
N ARG A 59 7.57 25.59 3.88
CA ARG A 59 8.65 26.13 3.07
C ARG A 59 8.78 27.62 3.39
N PRO A 60 9.90 28.08 4.00
CA PRO A 60 10.15 29.51 4.17
C PRO A 60 10.23 30.17 2.80
N ARG A 61 9.73 31.40 2.71
CA ARG A 61 9.75 32.20 1.47
C ARG A 61 11.16 32.69 1.10
N GLU A 62 12.10 32.58 2.03
CA GLU A 62 13.50 33.00 1.87
C GLU A 62 14.35 31.85 1.28
N ALA A 63 15.00 32.15 0.15
CA ALA A 63 15.62 31.18 -0.75
C ALA A 63 17.04 30.74 -0.33
N HIS A 64 17.30 30.61 0.96
CA HIS A 64 18.64 30.30 1.46
C HIS A 64 19.14 28.88 1.09
N ASP A 65 18.32 28.07 0.41
CA ASP A 65 18.62 26.64 0.24
C ASP A 65 17.92 25.98 -0.97
N LEU A 66 17.75 26.70 -2.08
CA LEU A 66 17.11 26.13 -3.30
C LEU A 66 17.97 25.04 -3.96
N ARG A 67 19.30 25.15 -3.88
CA ARG A 67 20.24 24.22 -4.56
C ARG A 67 20.69 23.04 -3.70
N GLY A 68 21.06 23.28 -2.43
CA GLY A 68 21.41 22.20 -1.50
C GLY A 68 20.27 21.19 -1.36
N ARG A 69 19.04 21.70 -1.22
CA ARG A 69 17.82 20.86 -1.12
C ARG A 69 17.37 20.26 -2.44
N GLY A 70 17.79 20.82 -3.58
CA GLY A 70 17.54 20.24 -4.91
C GLY A 70 18.33 18.95 -5.07
N ALA A 71 19.64 19.02 -4.81
CA ALA A 71 20.54 17.86 -4.83
C ALA A 71 20.17 16.81 -3.77
N GLU A 72 19.83 17.21 -2.55
CA GLU A 72 19.36 16.28 -1.51
C GLU A 72 18.06 15.57 -1.89
N LYS A 73 17.10 16.29 -2.50
CA LYS A 73 15.85 15.68 -2.98
C LYS A 73 16.07 14.73 -4.14
N GLU A 74 17.00 15.05 -5.03
CA GLU A 74 17.33 14.22 -6.17
C GLU A 74 18.02 12.93 -5.72
N ALA A 75 18.98 13.03 -4.79
CA ALA A 75 19.60 11.89 -4.14
C ALA A 75 18.57 11.03 -3.39
N ALA A 76 17.67 11.64 -2.62
CA ALA A 76 16.60 10.90 -1.91
C ALA A 76 15.63 10.20 -2.88
N ARG A 77 15.30 10.83 -4.02
CA ARG A 77 14.46 10.20 -5.07
C ARG A 77 15.17 9.04 -5.74
N GLU A 78 16.47 9.17 -5.97
CA GLU A 78 17.29 8.09 -6.53
C GLU A 78 17.39 6.91 -5.57
N GLU A 79 17.59 7.16 -4.28
CA GLU A 79 17.57 6.13 -3.24
C GLU A 79 16.20 5.44 -3.15
N GLU A 80 15.09 6.18 -3.19
CA GLU A 80 13.74 5.59 -3.17
C GLU A 80 13.49 4.71 -4.41
N LEU A 81 13.97 5.12 -5.59
CA LEU A 81 13.90 4.31 -6.80
C LEU A 81 14.74 3.03 -6.69
N LEU A 82 15.97 3.13 -6.21
CA LEU A 82 16.84 1.98 -5.98
C LEU A 82 16.18 1.01 -5.00
N GLN A 83 15.64 1.51 -3.89
CA GLN A 83 14.93 0.70 -2.91
C GLN A 83 13.68 0.04 -3.50
N SER A 84 12.88 0.75 -4.30
CA SER A 84 11.73 0.18 -5.01
C SER A 84 12.17 -0.93 -5.97
N THR A 85 13.25 -0.72 -6.72
CA THR A 85 13.77 -1.73 -7.65
C THR A 85 14.28 -2.97 -6.93
N TRP A 86 14.97 -2.80 -5.80
CA TRP A 86 15.42 -3.90 -4.95
C TRP A 86 14.25 -4.69 -4.35
N ASN A 87 13.24 -3.99 -3.83
CA ASN A 87 12.04 -4.64 -3.30
C ASN A 87 11.31 -5.45 -4.38
N ALA A 88 11.20 -4.91 -5.60
CA ALA A 88 10.63 -5.64 -6.73
C ALA A 88 11.50 -6.86 -7.11
N ALA A 89 12.82 -6.71 -7.18
CA ALA A 89 13.73 -7.81 -7.50
C ALA A 89 13.65 -8.95 -6.47
N ILE A 90 13.68 -8.62 -5.18
CA ILE A 90 13.53 -9.61 -4.09
C ILE A 90 12.16 -10.30 -4.19
N SER A 91 11.09 -9.53 -4.38
CA SER A 91 9.74 -10.10 -4.49
C SER A 91 9.60 -11.04 -5.69
N TRP A 92 10.23 -10.72 -6.83
CA TRP A 92 10.27 -11.59 -8.01
C TRP A 92 11.15 -12.82 -7.81
N GLY A 93 12.23 -12.72 -7.03
CA GLY A 93 13.02 -13.87 -6.59
C GLY A 93 12.19 -14.85 -5.76
N LEU A 94 11.43 -14.33 -4.78
CA LEU A 94 10.53 -15.13 -3.95
C LEU A 94 9.38 -15.72 -4.77
N ALA A 95 8.76 -14.94 -5.65
CA ALA A 95 7.69 -15.43 -6.53
C ALA A 95 8.18 -16.50 -7.52
N SER A 96 9.42 -16.39 -8.01
CA SER A 96 10.03 -17.43 -8.85
C SER A 96 10.14 -18.77 -8.13
N ALA A 97 10.39 -18.78 -6.82
CA ALA A 97 10.40 -20.01 -6.02
C ALA A 97 9.00 -20.65 -5.93
N CYS A 98 7.95 -19.85 -5.75
CA CYS A 98 6.55 -20.32 -5.77
C CYS A 98 6.14 -20.83 -7.16
N LEU A 99 6.53 -20.13 -8.23
CA LEU A 99 6.29 -20.57 -9.60
C LEU A 99 7.00 -21.90 -9.91
N LEU A 100 8.21 -22.08 -9.36
CA LEU A 100 8.92 -23.33 -9.45
C LEU A 100 8.16 -24.43 -8.68
N HIS A 101 7.63 -24.17 -7.49
CA HIS A 101 6.76 -25.14 -6.82
C HIS A 101 5.55 -25.54 -7.68
N HIS A 102 4.82 -24.58 -8.24
CA HIS A 102 3.65 -24.83 -9.09
C HIS A 102 3.99 -25.62 -10.37
N ALA A 103 5.17 -25.40 -10.96
CA ALA A 103 5.63 -26.19 -12.09
C ALA A 103 5.88 -27.67 -11.70
N GLY A 104 6.14 -27.97 -10.42
CA GLY A 104 6.22 -29.33 -9.89
C GLY A 104 4.87 -30.05 -9.93
N HIS A 105 3.79 -29.34 -9.62
CA HIS A 105 2.42 -29.84 -9.79
C HIS A 105 2.06 -30.07 -11.27
N ALA A 106 2.56 -29.21 -12.17
CA ALA A 106 2.38 -29.43 -13.62
C ALA A 106 3.13 -30.68 -14.12
N LEU A 107 4.34 -30.94 -13.62
CA LEU A 107 5.09 -32.18 -13.88
C LEU A 107 4.35 -33.42 -13.37
N HIS A 108 3.70 -33.31 -12.20
CA HIS A 108 2.82 -34.35 -11.68
C HIS A 108 1.63 -34.62 -12.61
N ALA A 109 0.97 -33.57 -13.13
CA ALA A 109 -0.13 -33.69 -14.09
C ALA A 109 0.29 -34.30 -15.43
N LEU A 110 1.57 -34.17 -15.82
CA LEU A 110 2.16 -34.78 -17.01
C LEU A 110 2.65 -36.22 -16.80
N GLY A 111 2.43 -36.82 -15.62
CA GLY A 111 2.80 -38.21 -15.32
C GLY A 111 4.25 -38.42 -14.86
N LEU A 112 5.00 -37.33 -14.58
CA LEU A 112 6.39 -37.39 -14.11
C LEU A 112 6.49 -37.37 -12.57
N THR A 113 5.67 -38.18 -11.91
CA THR A 113 5.47 -38.15 -10.44
C THR A 113 6.74 -38.40 -9.62
N MET A 114 7.65 -39.25 -10.11
CA MET A 114 8.94 -39.54 -9.47
C MET A 114 9.86 -38.30 -9.36
N HIS A 115 9.76 -37.36 -10.30
CA HIS A 115 10.54 -36.11 -10.30
C HIS A 115 9.82 -34.99 -9.55
N ALA A 116 8.49 -35.04 -9.46
CA ALA A 116 7.68 -34.03 -8.78
C ALA A 116 7.79 -34.09 -7.25
N HIS A 117 8.01 -35.28 -6.67
CA HIS A 117 8.11 -35.47 -5.21
C HIS A 117 9.54 -35.65 -4.69
N SER A 118 10.56 -35.52 -5.55
CA SER A 118 11.97 -35.72 -5.17
C SER A 118 12.80 -34.46 -5.33
N GLY A 119 13.85 -34.33 -4.52
CA GLY A 119 14.79 -33.22 -4.58
C GLY A 119 14.15 -31.86 -4.26
N VAL A 120 14.43 -30.87 -5.12
CA VAL A 120 14.06 -29.45 -4.90
C VAL A 120 12.54 -29.22 -4.92
N TRP A 121 11.80 -29.95 -5.75
CA TRP A 121 10.35 -29.79 -5.92
C TRP A 121 9.57 -30.24 -4.68
N GLY A 122 9.96 -31.38 -4.10
CA GLY A 122 9.38 -31.87 -2.85
C GLY A 122 9.72 -31.00 -1.64
N TRP A 123 10.91 -30.39 -1.62
CA TRP A 123 11.29 -29.42 -0.58
C TRP A 123 10.49 -28.12 -0.69
N LEU A 124 10.32 -27.58 -1.90
CA LEU A 124 9.53 -26.37 -2.14
C LEU A 124 8.04 -26.56 -1.81
N GLY A 125 7.48 -27.75 -2.08
CA GLY A 125 6.09 -28.05 -1.74
C GLY A 125 5.80 -28.31 -0.27
N HIS A 126 6.81 -28.21 0.61
CA HIS A 126 6.59 -28.35 2.03
C HIS A 126 5.86 -27.11 2.60
N PRO A 127 4.73 -27.24 3.32
CA PRO A 127 3.95 -26.09 3.81
C PRO A 127 4.74 -25.07 4.64
N TYR A 128 5.67 -25.53 5.49
CA TYR A 128 6.58 -24.65 6.24
C TYR A 128 7.52 -23.82 5.35
N VAL A 129 7.93 -24.32 4.18
CA VAL A 129 8.76 -23.57 3.23
C VAL A 129 7.91 -22.48 2.58
N GLY A 130 6.70 -22.81 2.11
CA GLY A 130 5.74 -21.82 1.61
C GLY A 130 5.41 -20.74 2.65
N ALA A 131 5.19 -21.13 3.91
CA ALA A 131 4.97 -20.19 5.01
C ALA A 131 6.18 -19.28 5.28
N GLY A 132 7.40 -19.83 5.18
CA GLY A 132 8.64 -19.07 5.30
C GLY A 132 8.83 -18.05 4.17
N ILE A 133 8.60 -18.45 2.92
CA ILE A 133 8.67 -17.57 1.74
C ILE A 133 7.62 -16.46 1.85
N GLY A 134 6.38 -16.81 2.19
CA GLY A 134 5.30 -15.85 2.42
C GLY A 134 5.64 -14.85 3.54
N ALA A 135 6.09 -15.34 4.69
CA ALA A 135 6.51 -14.47 5.79
C ALA A 135 7.65 -13.52 5.38
N ALA A 136 8.64 -14.01 4.63
CA ALA A 136 9.74 -13.19 4.12
C ALA A 136 9.25 -12.12 3.12
N ALA A 137 8.33 -12.45 2.23
CA ALA A 137 7.73 -11.50 1.29
C ALA A 137 6.93 -10.41 2.01
N LEU A 138 6.12 -10.78 3.00
CA LEU A 138 5.28 -9.87 3.78
C LEU A 138 6.11 -8.99 4.73
N ALA A 139 7.13 -9.54 5.39
CA ALA A 139 7.97 -8.81 6.35
C ALA A 139 9.09 -7.98 5.69
N GLY A 140 9.52 -8.37 4.48
CA GLY A 140 10.51 -7.67 3.68
C GLY A 140 9.88 -6.70 2.68
N PRO A 141 9.87 -7.01 1.38
CA PRO A 141 9.48 -6.06 0.33
C PRO A 141 8.00 -5.62 0.42
N GLY A 142 7.12 -6.49 0.92
CA GLY A 142 5.69 -6.20 1.11
C GLY A 142 5.34 -5.39 2.35
N ARG A 143 6.27 -5.21 3.30
CA ARG A 143 5.98 -4.62 4.62
C ARG A 143 5.36 -3.24 4.51
N THR A 144 5.89 -2.40 3.63
CA THR A 144 5.43 -1.03 3.47
C THR A 144 4.01 -0.97 2.92
N LEU A 145 3.62 -1.89 2.02
CA LEU A 145 2.25 -2.02 1.50
C LEU A 145 1.29 -2.39 2.63
N ILE A 146 1.63 -3.41 3.42
CA ILE A 146 0.78 -3.93 4.49
C ILE A 146 0.58 -2.89 5.59
N VAL A 147 1.67 -2.29 6.08
CA VAL A 147 1.61 -1.29 7.15
C VAL A 147 0.86 -0.04 6.70
N ASN A 148 1.10 0.45 5.48
CA ASN A 148 0.40 1.63 4.98
C ASN A 148 -1.08 1.33 4.72
N GLY A 149 -1.41 0.14 4.19
CA GLY A 149 -2.79 -0.29 3.98
C GLY A 149 -3.59 -0.40 5.27
N ALA A 150 -2.99 -1.00 6.31
CA ALA A 150 -3.59 -1.10 7.65
C ALA A 150 -3.82 0.28 8.29
N ARG A 151 -2.84 1.19 8.19
CA ARG A 151 -2.96 2.57 8.68
C ARG A 151 -3.97 3.39 7.88
N ALA A 152 -4.07 3.18 6.57
CA ALA A 152 -5.05 3.85 5.73
C ALA A 152 -6.48 3.42 6.09
N LEU A 153 -6.66 2.11 6.31
CA LEU A 153 -7.93 1.54 6.76
C LEU A 153 -8.32 2.05 8.16
N SER A 154 -7.41 2.04 9.13
CA SER A 154 -7.69 2.49 10.50
C SER A 154 -8.05 3.97 10.61
N ARG A 155 -7.63 4.79 9.64
CA ARG A 155 -7.94 6.23 9.57
C ARG A 155 -9.17 6.56 8.73
N GLY A 156 -9.91 5.56 8.23
CA GLY A 156 -11.11 5.77 7.43
C GLY A 156 -10.85 6.29 6.01
N HIS A 157 -9.62 6.12 5.50
CA HIS A 157 -9.21 6.54 4.17
C HIS A 157 -8.60 5.37 3.39
N PRO A 158 -9.38 4.32 3.10
CA PRO A 158 -8.88 3.14 2.42
C PRO A 158 -8.41 3.48 1.00
N ASP A 159 -7.30 2.86 0.61
CA ASP A 159 -6.67 3.05 -0.69
C ASP A 159 -6.31 1.70 -1.33
N MET A 160 -5.55 1.71 -2.42
CA MET A 160 -5.07 0.48 -3.06
C MET A 160 -4.24 -0.39 -2.10
N ASN A 161 -3.50 0.21 -1.16
CA ASN A 161 -2.75 -0.54 -0.16
C ASN A 161 -3.67 -1.26 0.81
N SER A 162 -4.81 -0.66 1.17
CA SER A 162 -5.79 -1.29 2.07
C SER A 162 -6.35 -2.58 1.47
N LEU A 163 -6.68 -2.58 0.18
CA LEU A 163 -7.15 -3.80 -0.51
C LEU A 163 -6.08 -4.89 -0.52
N ILE A 164 -4.85 -4.53 -0.90
CA ILE A 164 -3.73 -5.48 -0.95
C ILE A 164 -3.44 -6.00 0.45
N ALA A 165 -3.36 -5.13 1.46
CA ALA A 165 -3.08 -5.51 2.85
C ALA A 165 -4.14 -6.47 3.39
N LEU A 166 -5.43 -6.20 3.14
CA LEU A 166 -6.52 -7.08 3.57
C LEU A 166 -6.45 -8.43 2.86
N GLY A 167 -6.37 -8.43 1.52
CA GLY A 167 -6.33 -9.66 0.73
C GLY A 167 -5.12 -10.55 1.05
N VAL A 168 -3.92 -9.95 1.10
CA VAL A 168 -2.67 -10.66 1.45
C VAL A 168 -2.71 -11.20 2.88
N ALA A 169 -3.18 -10.41 3.85
CA ALA A 169 -3.24 -10.84 5.24
C ALA A 169 -4.26 -11.97 5.45
N THR A 170 -5.43 -11.88 4.80
CA THR A 170 -6.46 -12.91 4.89
C THR A 170 -6.00 -14.20 4.22
N ALA A 171 -5.47 -14.15 2.99
CA ALA A 171 -4.98 -15.34 2.29
C ALA A 171 -3.81 -15.99 3.05
N PHE A 172 -2.79 -15.22 3.42
CA PHE A 172 -1.64 -15.74 4.15
C PHE A 172 -2.03 -16.29 5.53
N GLY A 173 -2.91 -15.59 6.26
CA GLY A 173 -3.40 -16.03 7.57
C GLY A 173 -4.20 -17.33 7.49
N THR A 174 -5.01 -17.49 6.43
CA THR A 174 -5.78 -18.71 6.16
C THR A 174 -4.85 -19.89 5.83
N GLY A 175 -3.87 -19.67 4.94
CA GLY A 175 -2.85 -20.67 4.61
C GLY A 175 -2.01 -21.06 5.83
N LEU A 176 -1.67 -20.10 6.70
CA LEU A 176 -0.96 -20.36 7.95
C LEU A 176 -1.80 -21.21 8.92
N ALA A 177 -3.09 -20.88 9.08
CA ALA A 177 -4.00 -21.67 9.89
C ALA A 177 -4.12 -23.12 9.37
N SER A 178 -4.19 -23.31 8.05
CA SER A 178 -4.19 -24.63 7.43
C SER A 178 -2.90 -25.42 7.69
N ALA A 179 -1.74 -24.75 7.62
CA ALA A 179 -0.45 -25.41 7.78
C ALA A 179 -0.16 -25.84 9.22
N PHE A 180 -0.64 -25.08 10.21
CA PHE A 180 -0.32 -25.31 11.63
C PHE A 180 -1.44 -26.00 12.42
N VAL A 181 -2.66 -26.12 11.88
CA VAL A 181 -3.77 -26.80 12.55
C VAL A 181 -4.22 -28.02 11.73
N PRO A 182 -3.76 -29.24 12.09
CA PRO A 182 -4.09 -30.45 11.36
C PRO A 182 -5.60 -30.75 11.39
N GLY A 183 -6.20 -31.00 10.22
CA GLY A 183 -7.60 -31.41 10.09
C GLY A 183 -8.60 -30.28 9.84
N ILE A 184 -8.12 -29.05 9.63
CA ILE A 184 -8.93 -27.93 9.15
C ILE A 184 -9.00 -28.00 7.61
N PRO A 185 -10.19 -27.99 6.97
CA PRO A 185 -10.36 -28.15 5.51
C PRO A 185 -10.15 -26.81 4.77
N LEU A 186 -9.08 -26.10 5.07
CA LEU A 186 -8.68 -24.88 4.35
C LEU A 186 -7.57 -25.25 3.37
N ASP A 187 -7.40 -24.47 2.32
CA ASP A 187 -6.40 -24.76 1.29
C ASP A 187 -5.02 -24.21 1.71
N ALA A 188 -4.04 -25.10 1.82
CA ALA A 188 -2.66 -24.74 2.15
C ALA A 188 -1.93 -24.06 0.97
N SER A 189 -2.49 -24.13 -0.25
CA SER A 189 -1.97 -23.41 -1.43
C SER A 189 -1.96 -21.88 -1.23
N LEU A 190 -2.84 -21.38 -0.34
CA LEU A 190 -3.05 -19.96 0.02
C LEU A 190 -1.82 -19.21 0.56
N LEU A 191 -0.73 -19.93 0.84
CA LEU A 191 0.52 -19.37 1.33
C LEU A 191 1.34 -18.66 0.23
N GLU A 192 1.13 -19.01 -1.04
CA GLU A 192 1.97 -18.56 -2.16
C GLU A 192 1.35 -17.44 -3.02
N GLU A 193 0.03 -17.36 -3.12
CA GLU A 193 -0.67 -16.30 -3.87
C GLU A 193 -0.32 -14.91 -3.37
N PRO A 194 -0.20 -14.65 -2.05
CA PRO A 194 0.22 -13.34 -1.57
C PRO A 194 1.60 -12.94 -2.10
N VAL A 195 2.52 -13.89 -2.23
CA VAL A 195 3.89 -13.66 -2.73
C VAL A 195 3.87 -13.29 -4.21
N MET A 196 3.09 -14.03 -5.01
CA MET A 196 2.94 -13.75 -6.44
C MET A 196 2.25 -12.41 -6.69
N LEU A 197 1.17 -12.11 -5.95
CA LEU A 197 0.47 -10.83 -6.03
C LEU A 197 1.40 -9.66 -5.69
N LEU A 198 2.18 -9.78 -4.60
CA LEU A 198 3.17 -8.79 -4.17
C LEU A 198 4.19 -8.49 -5.27
N ALA A 199 4.66 -9.51 -6.00
CA ALA A 199 5.64 -9.33 -7.08
C ALA A 199 5.11 -8.46 -8.23
N PHE A 200 3.87 -8.68 -8.67
CA PHE A 200 3.25 -7.85 -9.71
C PHE A 200 2.96 -6.42 -9.23
N VAL A 201 2.45 -6.28 -8.01
CA VAL A 201 2.19 -4.95 -7.42
C VAL A 201 3.47 -4.12 -7.31
N LEU A 202 4.56 -4.72 -6.80
CA LEU A 202 5.84 -4.02 -6.64
C LEU A 202 6.51 -3.71 -7.97
N LEU A 203 6.35 -4.58 -8.98
CA LEU A 203 6.78 -4.28 -10.34
C LEU A 203 6.02 -3.07 -10.89
N GLY A 204 4.69 -3.06 -10.79
CA GLY A 204 3.85 -1.94 -11.22
C GLY A 204 4.28 -0.61 -10.58
N ARG A 205 4.53 -0.61 -9.27
CA ARG A 205 5.05 0.56 -8.55
C ARG A 205 6.40 1.03 -9.04
N THR A 206 7.29 0.09 -9.34
CA THR A 206 8.63 0.43 -9.84
C THR A 206 8.55 1.02 -11.24
N LEU A 207 7.66 0.51 -12.10
CA LEU A 207 7.40 1.09 -13.42
C LEU A 207 6.77 2.48 -13.32
N GLU A 208 5.80 2.66 -12.42
CA GLU A 208 5.17 3.95 -12.14
C GLU A 208 6.20 4.99 -11.66
N ALA A 209 7.05 4.62 -10.69
CA ALA A 209 8.10 5.49 -10.17
C ALA A 209 9.10 5.90 -11.26
N ARG A 210 9.49 4.96 -12.14
CA ARG A 210 10.37 5.25 -13.30
C ARG A 210 9.71 6.17 -14.31
N ALA A 211 8.44 5.93 -14.65
CA ALA A 211 7.69 6.78 -15.56
C ALA A 211 7.56 8.21 -15.01
N ARG A 212 7.30 8.34 -13.71
CA ARG A 212 7.22 9.61 -12.99
C ARG A 212 8.57 10.34 -12.94
N LYS A 213 9.69 9.64 -12.73
CA LYS A 213 11.04 10.23 -12.83
C LYS A 213 11.26 10.83 -14.21
N LYS A 214 10.95 10.07 -15.27
CA LYS A 214 11.12 10.50 -16.66
C LYS A 214 10.24 11.70 -17.03
N ALA A 215 9.06 11.81 -16.43
CA ALA A 215 8.13 12.93 -16.66
C ALA A 215 8.45 14.18 -15.80
N SER A 216 9.41 14.11 -14.88
CA SER A 216 9.81 15.26 -14.07
C SER A 216 10.63 16.23 -14.92
N VAL A 217 10.14 17.47 -15.07
CA VAL A 217 10.89 18.54 -15.72
C VAL A 217 12.04 18.97 -14.83
N ASP A 218 13.22 19.07 -15.44
CA ASP A 218 14.44 19.38 -14.73
C ASP A 218 14.59 20.90 -14.51
N LEU A 219 13.97 21.41 -13.44
CA LEU A 219 14.13 22.80 -12.97
C LEU A 219 15.60 23.13 -12.62
N SER A 220 16.45 22.10 -12.50
CA SER A 220 17.88 22.20 -12.26
C SER A 220 18.57 23.09 -13.30
N ALA A 221 18.16 23.04 -14.58
CA ALA A 221 18.74 23.85 -15.64
C ALA A 221 18.60 25.36 -15.40
N LEU A 222 17.44 25.83 -14.94
CA LEU A 222 17.24 27.24 -14.56
C LEU A 222 18.00 27.59 -13.29
N SER A 223 18.02 26.66 -12.33
CA SER A 223 18.77 26.84 -11.10
C SER A 223 20.26 27.04 -11.40
N SER A 224 20.81 26.31 -12.39
CA SER A 224 22.23 26.29 -12.80
C SER A 224 22.74 27.65 -13.29
N LEU A 225 21.85 28.57 -13.66
CA LEU A 225 22.19 29.90 -14.19
C LEU A 225 22.82 30.83 -13.15
N ILE A 226 22.52 30.65 -11.86
CA ILE A 226 23.11 31.46 -10.78
C ILE A 226 24.46 30.86 -10.36
N PRO A 227 25.59 31.58 -10.34
CA PRO A 227 26.86 31.01 -9.87
C PRO A 227 26.81 30.67 -8.37
N GLU A 228 27.53 29.62 -7.94
CA GLU A 228 27.59 29.23 -6.52
C GLU A 228 28.43 30.18 -5.66
N GLN A 229 29.47 30.73 -6.28
CA GLN A 229 30.41 31.65 -5.67
C GLN A 229 30.34 32.98 -6.38
N SER A 230 30.47 34.05 -5.61
CA SER A 230 30.50 35.43 -6.05
C SER A 230 31.73 36.12 -5.49
N ARG A 231 32.24 37.10 -6.22
CA ARG A 231 33.43 37.86 -5.82
C ARG A 231 33.00 39.21 -5.24
N LEU A 232 32.88 39.28 -3.93
CA LEU A 232 32.50 40.48 -3.20
C LEU A 232 33.71 41.41 -3.06
N VAL A 233 33.55 42.68 -3.43
CA VAL A 233 34.55 43.73 -3.20
C VAL A 233 34.36 44.26 -1.78
N ILE A 234 35.40 44.14 -0.97
CA ILE A 234 35.45 44.69 0.38
C ILE A 234 36.04 46.09 0.26
N ASP A 235 35.32 47.09 0.78
CA ASP A 235 35.80 48.46 0.79
C ASP A 235 36.74 48.65 1.98
N ASP A 236 38.04 48.61 1.70
CA ASP A 236 39.10 48.77 2.70
C ASP A 236 39.48 50.26 2.91
N GLY A 237 38.74 51.21 2.31
CA GLY A 237 38.99 52.65 2.44
C GLY A 237 40.13 53.21 1.58
N GLU A 238 40.94 52.37 0.94
CA GLU A 238 42.09 52.78 0.09
C GLU A 238 41.83 52.70 -1.43
N GLY A 239 40.57 52.60 -1.87
CA GLY A 239 40.20 52.76 -3.29
C GLY A 239 40.56 51.61 -4.24
N SER A 240 41.33 50.62 -3.79
CA SER A 240 41.57 49.35 -4.48
C SER A 240 40.99 48.20 -3.67
N GLY A 241 39.66 48.18 -3.49
CA GLY A 241 38.98 47.21 -2.64
C GLY A 241 39.36 45.76 -2.96
N ALA A 242 39.89 45.05 -1.96
CA ALA A 242 40.24 43.64 -2.10
C ALA A 242 38.97 42.83 -2.39
N SER A 243 39.10 41.82 -3.24
CA SER A 243 37.96 40.96 -3.60
C SER A 243 38.04 39.62 -2.89
N ARG A 244 36.93 39.16 -2.30
CA ARG A 244 36.84 37.86 -1.61
C ARG A 244 35.78 36.99 -2.29
N GLN A 245 36.09 35.70 -2.49
CA GLN A 245 35.07 34.73 -2.87
C GLN A 245 34.17 34.42 -1.69
N VAL A 246 32.87 34.57 -1.93
CA VAL A 246 31.80 34.28 -0.98
C VAL A 246 30.69 33.48 -1.67
N PRO A 247 29.95 32.64 -0.95
CA PRO A 247 28.71 32.06 -1.46
C PRO A 247 27.74 33.13 -1.97
N THR A 248 27.08 32.89 -3.10
CA THR A 248 26.18 33.88 -3.73
C THR A 248 24.93 34.20 -2.88
N ASP A 249 24.53 33.28 -2.00
CA ASP A 249 23.36 33.40 -1.14
C ASP A 249 23.54 34.42 -0.01
N ILE A 250 24.79 34.68 0.43
CA ILE A 250 25.05 35.67 1.49
C ILE A 250 25.04 37.12 0.98
N LEU A 251 24.97 37.34 -0.33
CA LEU A 251 24.96 38.66 -0.94
C LEU A 251 23.71 39.45 -0.56
N ARG A 252 23.93 40.70 -0.17
CA ARG A 252 22.89 41.64 0.25
C ARG A 252 22.77 42.79 -0.74
N ARG A 253 21.62 43.44 -0.72
CA ARG A 253 21.41 44.69 -1.47
C ARG A 253 22.44 45.73 -1.02
N GLY A 254 23.11 46.35 -1.98
CA GLY A 254 24.16 47.34 -1.74
C GLY A 254 25.58 46.79 -1.88
N ASP A 255 25.78 45.48 -1.79
CA ASP A 255 27.08 44.84 -1.98
C ASP A 255 27.63 45.11 -3.38
N VAL A 256 28.94 45.35 -3.50
CA VAL A 256 29.61 45.55 -4.78
C VAL A 256 30.33 44.27 -5.16
N ILE A 257 30.03 43.76 -6.35
CA ILE A 257 30.49 42.46 -6.83
C ILE A 257 31.34 42.68 -8.07
N LEU A 258 32.49 42.01 -8.13
CA LEU A 258 33.37 42.01 -9.28
C LEU A 258 33.02 40.84 -10.21
N VAL A 259 32.70 41.13 -11.47
CA VAL A 259 32.35 40.14 -12.50
C VAL A 259 33.39 40.20 -13.61
N LEU A 260 34.06 39.08 -13.87
CA LEU A 260 35.11 38.95 -14.88
C LEU A 260 34.56 38.48 -16.24
N PRO A 261 35.33 38.66 -17.33
CA PRO A 261 35.04 38.03 -18.62
C PRO A 261 34.80 36.52 -18.49
N GLY A 262 33.73 36.02 -19.10
CA GLY A 262 33.26 34.63 -19.05
C GLY A 262 32.44 34.28 -17.81
N GLU A 263 32.38 35.14 -16.78
CA GLU A 263 31.59 34.89 -15.57
C GLU A 263 30.13 35.32 -15.74
N ARG A 264 29.25 34.70 -14.96
CA ARG A 264 27.85 35.09 -14.87
C ARG A 264 27.66 36.16 -13.82
N VAL A 265 26.80 37.12 -14.10
CA VAL A 265 26.35 38.08 -13.09
C VAL A 265 25.54 37.33 -12.04
N PRO A 266 25.90 37.37 -10.74
CA PRO A 266 25.27 36.51 -9.74
C PRO A 266 23.86 36.92 -9.35
N VAL A 267 23.61 38.23 -9.25
CA VAL A 267 22.35 38.81 -8.79
C VAL A 267 22.00 40.05 -9.62
N ASP A 268 20.74 40.44 -9.62
CA ASP A 268 20.31 41.66 -10.29
C ASP A 268 20.99 42.88 -9.66
N GLY A 269 21.46 43.82 -10.48
CA GLY A 269 22.21 44.95 -9.99
C GLY A 269 22.38 46.09 -10.98
N GLU A 270 23.18 47.07 -10.59
CA GLU A 270 23.54 48.22 -11.40
C GLU A 270 25.06 48.29 -11.55
N VAL A 271 25.56 48.50 -12.77
CA VAL A 271 26.99 48.68 -13.01
C VAL A 271 27.44 49.99 -12.39
N VAL A 272 28.41 49.94 -11.49
CA VAL A 272 29.01 51.12 -10.86
C VAL A 272 30.32 51.53 -11.54
N ASP A 273 31.01 50.57 -12.14
CA ASP A 273 32.31 50.78 -12.79
C ASP A 273 32.58 49.68 -13.83
N GLY A 274 33.37 50.02 -14.84
CA GLY A 274 33.69 49.15 -15.97
C GLY A 274 32.71 49.22 -17.14
N ARG A 275 33.09 48.61 -18.27
CA ARG A 275 32.25 48.45 -19.46
C ARG A 275 32.40 47.03 -19.99
N ALA A 276 31.28 46.43 -20.37
CA ALA A 276 31.31 45.11 -20.97
C ALA A 276 30.14 44.79 -21.90
N SER A 277 30.32 43.77 -22.72
CA SER A 277 29.25 43.18 -23.54
C SER A 277 28.62 42.02 -22.77
N LEU A 278 27.29 42.03 -22.60
CA LEU A 278 26.52 41.02 -21.87
C LEU A 278 25.73 40.13 -22.83
N ASP A 279 25.80 38.82 -22.63
CA ASP A 279 24.93 37.84 -23.28
C ASP A 279 23.71 37.56 -22.40
N GLU A 280 22.55 38.06 -22.85
CA GLU A 280 21.25 37.83 -22.20
C GLU A 280 20.47 36.66 -22.84
N SER A 281 21.06 35.89 -23.76
CA SER A 281 20.36 34.84 -24.52
C SER A 281 19.70 33.78 -23.64
N LEU A 282 20.32 33.43 -22.51
CA LEU A 282 19.78 32.44 -21.56
C LEU A 282 18.54 32.93 -20.78
N VAL A 283 18.33 34.25 -20.70
CA VAL A 283 17.21 34.86 -19.95
C VAL A 283 16.14 35.41 -20.90
N THR A 284 16.56 36.03 -22.01
CA THR A 284 15.69 36.73 -22.97
C THR A 284 15.45 35.96 -24.25
N GLY A 285 16.33 35.00 -24.61
CA GLY A 285 16.32 34.32 -25.89
C GLY A 285 16.98 35.10 -27.04
N GLU A 286 17.42 36.33 -26.81
CA GLU A 286 18.07 37.15 -27.84
C GLU A 286 19.58 36.88 -27.88
N SER A 287 20.12 36.48 -29.04
CA SER A 287 21.56 36.20 -29.22
C SER A 287 22.45 37.43 -29.37
N ARG A 288 21.87 38.65 -29.35
CA ARG A 288 22.61 39.89 -29.55
C ARG A 288 23.21 40.34 -28.22
N LEU A 289 24.52 40.56 -28.21
CA LEU A 289 25.21 41.12 -27.05
C LEU A 289 24.70 42.54 -26.73
N VAL A 290 24.46 42.81 -25.45
CA VAL A 290 23.98 44.09 -24.93
C VAL A 290 25.15 44.82 -24.26
N PRO A 291 25.51 46.04 -24.70
CA PRO A 291 26.58 46.79 -24.05
C PRO A 291 26.12 47.32 -22.69
N ALA A 292 26.97 47.17 -21.69
CA ALA A 292 26.78 47.64 -20.32
C ALA A 292 27.90 48.63 -19.94
N ALA A 293 27.51 49.73 -19.31
CA ALA A 293 28.37 50.81 -18.83
C ALA A 293 27.86 51.31 -17.47
N PRO A 294 28.59 52.17 -16.74
CA PRO A 294 28.14 52.65 -15.43
C PRO A 294 26.74 53.28 -15.50
N GLY A 295 25.86 52.89 -14.57
CA GLY A 295 24.43 53.24 -14.54
C GLY A 295 23.51 52.23 -15.24
N ALA A 296 24.04 51.27 -16.01
CA ALA A 296 23.24 50.24 -16.65
C ALA A 296 22.74 49.20 -15.63
N ARG A 297 21.48 48.75 -15.78
CA ARG A 297 20.93 47.65 -15.00
C ARG A 297 21.29 46.31 -15.64
N VAL A 298 21.67 45.35 -14.81
CA VAL A 298 22.05 44.00 -15.21
C VAL A 298 21.23 42.97 -14.46
N LYS A 299 20.85 41.89 -15.13
CA LYS A 299 20.08 40.78 -14.57
C LYS A 299 21.04 39.69 -14.09
N GLY A 300 20.69 38.97 -13.03
CA GLY A 300 21.39 37.76 -12.64
C GLY A 300 21.32 36.69 -13.74
N GLY A 301 22.35 35.87 -13.85
CA GLY A 301 22.46 34.76 -14.82
C GLY A 301 22.95 35.14 -16.22
N VAL A 302 23.06 36.43 -16.55
CA VAL A 302 23.65 36.89 -17.83
C VAL A 302 25.16 36.69 -17.83
N VAL A 303 25.74 36.40 -18.98
CA VAL A 303 27.19 36.14 -19.10
C VAL A 303 27.89 37.43 -19.49
N CYS A 304 28.94 37.78 -18.75
CA CYS A 304 29.84 38.88 -19.11
C CYS A 304 30.85 38.36 -20.14
N HIS A 305 30.96 38.97 -21.32
CA HIS A 305 31.92 38.53 -22.34
C HIS A 305 33.21 39.34 -22.35
N GLU A 306 33.11 40.64 -22.58
CA GLU A 306 34.26 41.48 -22.88
C GLU A 306 34.40 42.57 -21.83
N GLY A 307 35.37 42.48 -20.94
CA GLY A 307 35.62 43.50 -19.92
C GLY A 307 35.21 43.09 -18.51
N VAL A 308 35.56 43.95 -17.55
CA VAL A 308 35.34 43.73 -16.12
C VAL A 308 34.27 44.68 -15.64
N LEU A 309 33.30 44.17 -14.88
CA LEU A 309 32.24 44.98 -14.29
C LEU A 309 32.31 44.94 -12.77
N ARG A 310 32.11 46.11 -12.15
CA ARG A 310 31.69 46.18 -10.74
C ARG A 310 30.19 46.43 -10.73
N VAL A 311 29.45 45.51 -10.13
CA VAL A 311 27.99 45.54 -10.09
C VAL A 311 27.54 45.71 -8.64
N ARG A 312 26.78 46.75 -8.36
CA ARG A 312 26.11 46.94 -7.07
C ARG A 312 24.83 46.13 -7.05
N ALA A 313 24.71 45.19 -6.12
CA ALA A 313 23.54 44.34 -5.95
C ALA A 313 22.30 45.18 -5.63
N SER A 314 21.25 45.01 -6.43
CA SER A 314 19.95 45.65 -6.23
C SER A 314 18.99 44.80 -5.40
N ALA A 315 19.24 43.48 -5.35
CA ALA A 315 18.46 42.47 -4.64
C ALA A 315 19.38 41.33 -4.17
N SER A 316 18.91 40.52 -3.22
CA SER A 316 19.59 39.25 -2.87
C SER A 316 19.39 38.22 -3.98
N ALA A 317 20.21 37.16 -3.97
CA ALA A 317 20.09 36.06 -4.93
C ALA A 317 18.67 35.48 -5.01
N ALA A 318 18.02 35.35 -3.84
CA ALA A 318 16.64 34.92 -3.68
C ALA A 318 15.64 35.76 -4.49
N LEU A 319 15.87 37.06 -4.60
CA LEU A 319 14.94 38.01 -5.22
C LEU A 319 15.36 38.41 -6.64
N SER A 320 16.35 37.73 -7.22
CA SER A 320 16.78 37.95 -8.60
C SER A 320 15.70 37.60 -9.62
N THR A 321 15.81 38.17 -10.82
CA THR A 321 14.92 37.91 -11.96
C THR A 321 14.88 36.43 -12.31
N VAL A 322 16.04 35.76 -12.36
CA VAL A 322 16.14 34.32 -12.65
C VAL A 322 15.46 33.48 -11.57
N SER A 323 15.65 33.82 -10.28
CA SER A 323 14.91 33.16 -9.20
C SER A 323 13.41 33.44 -9.26
N GLY A 324 13.00 34.61 -9.74
CA GLY A 324 11.60 34.95 -10.01
C GLY A 324 11.00 34.09 -11.12
N ILE A 325 11.72 33.92 -12.24
CA ILE A 325 11.32 33.03 -13.33
C ILE A 325 11.22 31.58 -12.83
N ALA A 326 12.21 31.09 -12.10
CA ALA A 326 12.19 29.75 -11.51
C ALA A 326 10.95 29.55 -10.62
N ARG A 327 10.63 30.51 -9.75
CA ARG A 327 9.40 30.48 -8.94
C ARG A 327 8.13 30.50 -9.77
N MET A 328 8.04 31.33 -10.80
CA MET A 328 6.85 31.37 -11.66
C MET A 328 6.64 30.04 -12.40
N VAL A 329 7.73 29.42 -12.88
CA VAL A 329 7.66 28.10 -13.51
C VAL A 329 7.26 27.04 -12.48
N GLU A 330 7.83 27.06 -11.28
CA GLU A 330 7.44 26.18 -10.17
C GLU A 330 5.95 26.34 -9.80
N ASP A 331 5.47 27.57 -9.63
CA ASP A 331 4.08 27.89 -9.31
C ASP A 331 3.13 27.48 -10.43
N ALA A 332 3.53 27.68 -11.70
CA ALA A 332 2.77 27.25 -12.86
C ALA A 332 2.68 25.72 -12.95
N GLN A 333 3.79 25.02 -12.71
CA GLN A 333 3.84 23.55 -12.66
C GLN A 333 3.16 22.98 -11.42
N ALA A 334 3.04 23.75 -10.33
CA ALA A 334 2.32 23.36 -9.12
C ALA A 334 0.80 23.28 -9.33
N ARG A 335 0.27 23.89 -10.39
CA ARG A 335 -1.15 23.81 -10.74
C ARG A 335 -1.48 22.43 -11.33
N GLU A 336 -2.56 21.82 -10.86
CA GLU A 336 -2.95 20.42 -11.16
C GLU A 336 -3.06 20.15 -12.67
N ALA A 337 -2.43 19.07 -13.15
CA ALA A 337 -2.71 18.50 -14.47
C ALA A 337 -4.15 17.90 -14.48
N PRO A 338 -5.04 18.30 -15.41
CA PRO A 338 -6.46 17.95 -15.39
C PRO A 338 -6.75 16.43 -15.38
N VAL A 339 -5.91 15.63 -16.04
CA VAL A 339 -6.07 14.18 -16.19
C VAL A 339 -5.87 13.42 -14.88
N GLN A 340 -5.00 13.91 -13.99
CA GLN A 340 -4.67 13.20 -12.74
C GLN A 340 -5.86 13.17 -11.77
N ARG A 341 -6.71 14.22 -11.77
CA ARG A 341 -7.88 14.30 -10.88
C ARG A 341 -8.90 13.19 -11.10
N LEU A 342 -8.99 12.64 -12.32
CA LEU A 342 -10.01 11.66 -12.68
C LEU A 342 -9.68 10.28 -12.08
N ALA A 343 -8.45 9.79 -12.30
CA ALA A 343 -8.00 8.50 -11.78
C ALA A 343 -8.11 8.44 -10.25
N ASP A 344 -7.73 9.52 -9.59
CA ASP A 344 -7.68 9.61 -8.14
C ASP A 344 -9.04 9.79 -7.48
N ALA A 345 -9.98 10.49 -8.13
CA ALA A 345 -11.36 10.61 -7.68
C ALA A 345 -12.15 9.31 -7.85
N VAL A 346 -11.71 8.43 -8.77
CA VAL A 346 -12.29 7.10 -8.98
C VAL A 346 -11.69 6.12 -7.96
N ALA A 347 -10.37 6.09 -7.78
CA ALA A 347 -9.67 5.09 -6.95
C ALA A 347 -10.18 4.99 -5.51
N GLY A 348 -10.43 6.12 -4.84
CA GLY A 348 -10.92 6.12 -3.45
C GLY A 348 -12.34 5.55 -3.31
N ARG A 349 -13.27 5.93 -4.20
CA ARG A 349 -14.65 5.41 -4.21
C ARG A 349 -14.70 3.97 -4.70
N PHE A 350 -13.83 3.62 -5.64
CA PHE A 350 -13.68 2.28 -6.16
C PHE A 350 -13.23 1.29 -5.08
N CYS A 351 -12.30 1.70 -4.20
CA CYS A 351 -11.88 0.87 -3.07
C CYS A 351 -13.04 0.53 -2.12
N PHE A 352 -13.85 1.53 -1.74
CA PHE A 352 -15.06 1.29 -0.96
C PHE A 352 -16.07 0.40 -1.70
N GLY A 353 -16.22 0.59 -3.01
CA GLY A 353 -17.06 -0.26 -3.86
C GLY A 353 -16.63 -1.72 -3.83
N ILE A 354 -15.34 -2.01 -4.08
CA ILE A 354 -14.79 -3.37 -4.03
C ILE A 354 -14.98 -4.00 -2.65
N MET A 355 -14.67 -3.28 -1.57
CA MET A 355 -14.83 -3.82 -0.22
C MET A 355 -16.31 -4.13 0.10
N ALA A 356 -17.22 -3.26 -0.34
CA ALA A 356 -18.66 -3.47 -0.17
C ALA A 356 -19.14 -4.68 -0.98
N ASP A 357 -18.70 -4.80 -2.24
CA ASP A 357 -19.05 -5.91 -3.12
C ASP A 357 -18.47 -7.24 -2.59
N ALA A 358 -17.22 -7.26 -2.12
CA ALA A 358 -16.62 -8.43 -1.49
C ALA A 358 -17.37 -8.85 -0.21
N THR A 359 -17.73 -7.88 0.64
CA THR A 359 -18.53 -8.14 1.85
C THR A 359 -19.91 -8.69 1.48
N LEU A 360 -20.54 -8.14 0.44
CA LEU A 360 -21.83 -8.59 -0.05
C LEU A 360 -21.75 -10.02 -0.61
N ALA A 361 -20.72 -10.34 -1.39
CA ALA A 361 -20.51 -11.69 -1.92
C ALA A 361 -20.32 -12.72 -0.80
N LEU A 362 -19.51 -12.39 0.21
CA LEU A 362 -19.29 -13.24 1.39
C LEU A 362 -20.57 -13.41 2.23
N ALA A 363 -21.34 -12.33 2.41
CA ALA A 363 -22.62 -12.39 3.12
C ALA A 363 -23.64 -13.24 2.36
N ALA A 364 -23.76 -13.05 1.04
CA ALA A 364 -24.63 -13.87 0.19
C ALA A 364 -24.24 -15.35 0.20
N ALA A 365 -22.94 -15.66 0.24
CA ALA A 365 -22.45 -17.02 0.33
C ALA A 365 -22.86 -17.69 1.64
N LEU A 366 -22.61 -17.05 2.79
CA LEU A 366 -23.00 -17.59 4.10
C LEU A 366 -24.51 -17.74 4.26
N GLU A 367 -25.28 -16.77 3.75
CA GLU A 367 -26.73 -16.77 3.83
C GLU A 367 -27.40 -17.68 2.79
N SER A 368 -26.64 -18.19 1.79
CA SER A 368 -27.19 -19.13 0.79
C SER A 368 -27.73 -20.43 1.39
N VAL A 369 -27.32 -20.77 2.62
CA VAL A 369 -27.73 -21.97 3.36
C VAL A 369 -28.88 -21.67 4.33
N THR A 370 -29.19 -20.39 4.58
CA THR A 370 -30.27 -19.97 5.48
C THR A 370 -31.57 -19.74 4.70
N ARG A 371 -32.71 -19.71 5.40
CA ARG A 371 -34.06 -19.62 4.79
C ARG A 371 -34.87 -18.47 5.36
N HIS A 372 -34.35 -17.24 5.24
CA HIS A 372 -35.01 -16.02 5.71
C HIS A 372 -34.96 -14.90 4.66
N PRO A 373 -35.89 -13.93 4.65
CA PRO A 373 -35.98 -12.89 3.62
C PRO A 373 -34.73 -12.02 3.45
N LEU A 374 -33.92 -11.89 4.51
CA LEU A 374 -32.64 -11.19 4.44
C LEU A 374 -31.61 -11.95 3.59
N ALA A 375 -31.64 -13.28 3.59
CA ALA A 375 -30.77 -14.11 2.77
C ALA A 375 -31.06 -13.91 1.28
N ASP A 376 -32.35 -13.93 0.91
CA ASP A 376 -32.78 -13.67 -0.47
C ASP A 376 -32.35 -12.28 -0.92
N ALA A 377 -32.48 -11.27 -0.05
CA ALA A 377 -32.05 -9.90 -0.36
C ALA A 377 -30.52 -9.80 -0.61
N PHE A 378 -29.68 -10.49 0.15
CA PHE A 378 -28.23 -10.51 -0.09
C PHE A 378 -27.88 -11.22 -1.41
N ILE A 379 -28.50 -12.37 -1.69
CA ILE A 379 -28.27 -13.14 -2.91
C ILE A 379 -28.72 -12.36 -4.15
N ASP A 380 -29.90 -11.74 -4.10
CA ASP A 380 -30.43 -10.93 -5.20
C ASP A 380 -29.60 -9.69 -5.45
N ALA A 381 -29.16 -9.00 -4.37
CA ALA A 381 -28.27 -7.86 -4.50
C ALA A 381 -26.91 -8.24 -5.10
N ALA A 382 -26.36 -9.40 -4.73
CA ALA A 382 -25.12 -9.91 -5.29
C ALA A 382 -25.26 -10.27 -6.78
N ARG A 383 -26.35 -10.96 -7.15
CA ARG A 383 -26.66 -11.30 -8.56
C ARG A 383 -26.91 -10.07 -9.42
N ALA A 384 -27.65 -9.08 -8.90
CA ALA A 384 -27.91 -7.83 -9.62
C ALA A 384 -26.63 -7.04 -9.92
N ARG A 385 -25.60 -7.17 -9.06
CA ARG A 385 -24.26 -6.60 -9.25
C ARG A 385 -23.32 -7.49 -10.06
N GLY A 386 -23.77 -8.66 -10.51
CA GLY A 386 -22.97 -9.62 -11.28
C GLY A 386 -21.83 -10.27 -10.48
N LEU A 387 -21.96 -10.33 -9.15
CA LEU A 387 -20.93 -10.91 -8.29
C LEU A 387 -20.96 -12.44 -8.35
N ALA A 388 -19.77 -13.06 -8.39
CA ALA A 388 -19.63 -14.48 -8.15
C ALA A 388 -19.92 -14.74 -6.67
N ILE A 389 -20.93 -15.55 -6.37
CA ILE A 389 -21.26 -15.97 -5.00
C ILE A 389 -20.50 -17.26 -4.73
N PRO A 390 -19.49 -17.24 -3.85
CA PRO A 390 -18.72 -18.44 -3.52
C PRO A 390 -19.57 -19.45 -2.74
N SER A 391 -19.11 -20.69 -2.67
CA SER A 391 -19.82 -21.75 -1.96
C SER A 391 -19.49 -21.71 -0.48
N ALA A 392 -20.51 -21.74 0.37
CA ALA A 392 -20.33 -21.86 1.82
C ALA A 392 -20.50 -23.31 2.28
N SER A 393 -19.63 -23.74 3.19
CA SER A 393 -19.65 -25.04 3.86
C SER A 393 -19.58 -24.86 5.37
N GLU A 394 -19.97 -25.90 6.12
CA GLU A 394 -19.94 -25.91 7.60
C GLU A 394 -20.70 -24.72 8.24
N VAL A 395 -21.77 -24.27 7.59
CA VAL A 395 -22.53 -23.09 8.00
C VAL A 395 -23.36 -23.39 9.26
N THR A 396 -23.19 -22.55 10.27
CA THR A 396 -23.92 -22.60 11.54
C THR A 396 -24.60 -21.25 11.80
N THR A 397 -25.92 -21.28 11.95
CA THR A 397 -26.73 -20.11 12.31
C THR A 397 -26.96 -20.08 13.83
N VAL A 398 -26.63 -18.94 14.45
CA VAL A 398 -26.94 -18.66 15.86
C VAL A 398 -28.10 -17.66 15.90
N ALA A 399 -29.25 -18.12 16.34
CA ALA A 399 -30.48 -17.33 16.36
C ALA A 399 -30.27 -16.01 17.12
N GLY A 400 -30.58 -14.88 16.47
CA GLY A 400 -30.46 -13.53 17.05
C GLY A 400 -29.04 -12.95 17.08
N GLU A 401 -28.00 -13.71 16.71
CA GLU A 401 -26.60 -13.28 16.78
C GLU A 401 -25.93 -13.21 15.41
N GLY A 402 -26.22 -14.14 14.50
CA GLY A 402 -25.66 -14.16 13.14
C GLY A 402 -25.42 -15.57 12.58
N VAL A 403 -24.67 -15.63 11.49
CA VAL A 403 -24.25 -16.85 10.78
C VAL A 403 -22.73 -16.87 10.62
N TRP A 404 -22.12 -18.04 10.77
CA TRP A 404 -20.73 -18.26 10.40
C TRP A 404 -20.56 -19.56 9.65
N GLY A 405 -19.49 -19.68 8.87
CA GLY A 405 -19.17 -20.86 8.10
C GLY A 405 -17.85 -20.70 7.38
N VAL A 406 -17.52 -21.66 6.53
CA VAL A 406 -16.32 -21.65 5.69
C VAL A 406 -16.74 -21.25 4.28
N VAL A 407 -16.16 -20.17 3.74
CA VAL A 407 -16.39 -19.69 2.38
C VAL A 407 -15.05 -19.71 1.65
N ASP A 408 -14.95 -20.45 0.54
CA ASP A 408 -13.69 -20.65 -0.21
C ASP A 408 -12.49 -21.01 0.69
N GLY A 409 -12.73 -21.86 1.69
CA GLY A 409 -11.68 -22.27 2.61
C GLY A 409 -11.22 -21.16 3.56
N ALA A 410 -12.06 -20.16 3.87
CA ALA A 410 -11.82 -19.17 4.92
C ALA A 410 -13.02 -19.08 5.88
N VAL A 411 -12.74 -19.02 7.20
CA VAL A 411 -13.79 -18.84 8.21
C VAL A 411 -14.36 -17.42 8.11
N THR A 412 -15.63 -17.34 7.76
CA THR A 412 -16.36 -16.09 7.55
C THR A 412 -17.55 -16.03 8.49
N ALA A 413 -17.83 -14.84 9.02
CA ALA A 413 -18.96 -14.60 9.91
C ALA A 413 -19.68 -13.30 9.55
N VAL A 414 -21.01 -13.34 9.63
CA VAL A 414 -21.91 -12.19 9.44
C VAL A 414 -22.90 -12.16 10.59
N GLY A 415 -22.91 -11.08 11.36
CA GLY A 415 -23.70 -10.99 12.57
C GLY A 415 -23.69 -9.62 13.21
N ARG A 416 -24.19 -9.52 14.44
CA ARG A 416 -24.21 -8.26 15.20
C ARG A 416 -22.78 -7.79 15.48
N GLN A 417 -22.58 -6.47 15.55
CA GLN A 417 -21.30 -5.78 15.80
C GLN A 417 -20.54 -6.25 17.08
N ALA A 418 -21.17 -7.04 17.95
CA ALA A 418 -20.64 -7.53 19.22
C ALA A 418 -19.93 -8.89 19.15
N TRP A 419 -19.75 -9.52 17.97
CA TRP A 419 -18.98 -10.76 17.84
C TRP A 419 -17.51 -10.54 18.24
N GLY A 420 -17.16 -10.94 19.47
CA GLY A 420 -15.81 -10.85 20.04
C GLY A 420 -15.09 -12.21 20.11
N LEU A 421 -13.77 -12.18 20.26
CA LEU A 421 -12.87 -13.36 20.33
C LEU A 421 -13.31 -14.44 21.34
N GLY A 422 -14.04 -14.09 22.40
CA GLY A 422 -14.55 -15.04 23.39
C GLY A 422 -15.61 -16.01 22.86
N GLN A 423 -16.41 -15.59 21.89
CA GLN A 423 -17.47 -16.44 21.29
C GLN A 423 -16.90 -17.39 20.22
N VAL A 424 -15.72 -17.10 19.66
CA VAL A 424 -14.93 -18.05 18.86
C VAL A 424 -14.54 -19.26 19.70
N CYS A 425 -14.18 -19.06 20.97
CA CYS A 425 -13.92 -20.17 21.90
C CYS A 425 -15.18 -21.01 22.15
N SER A 426 -16.36 -20.38 22.30
CA SER A 426 -17.63 -21.09 22.44
C SER A 426 -18.01 -21.90 21.19
N ALA A 427 -17.76 -21.35 20.00
CA ALA A 427 -17.95 -22.05 18.73
C ALA A 427 -16.97 -23.21 18.56
N LEU A 428 -15.69 -23.04 18.93
CA LEU A 428 -14.69 -24.11 18.93
C LEU A 428 -15.05 -25.23 19.93
N ASP A 429 -15.55 -24.87 21.11
CA ASP A 429 -15.99 -25.86 22.10
C ASP A 429 -17.23 -26.64 21.66
N ALA A 430 -18.18 -25.97 21.01
CA ALA A 430 -19.34 -26.61 20.39
C ALA A 430 -18.91 -27.54 19.23
N GLY A 431 -17.99 -27.08 18.37
CA GLY A 431 -17.40 -27.88 17.28
C GLY A 431 -16.65 -29.11 17.80
N ARG A 432 -15.85 -28.97 18.86
CA ARG A 432 -15.17 -30.09 19.53
C ARG A 432 -16.16 -31.10 20.13
N ALA A 433 -17.26 -30.62 20.71
CA ALA A 433 -18.31 -31.49 21.24
C ALA A 433 -19.07 -32.24 20.13
N ALA A 434 -19.34 -31.58 19.00
CA ALA A 434 -19.92 -32.21 17.82
C ALA A 434 -18.99 -33.29 17.24
N LEU A 435 -17.72 -32.98 17.02
CA LEU A 435 -16.72 -33.93 16.53
C LEU A 435 -16.54 -35.13 17.46
N ARG A 436 -16.61 -34.93 18.78
CA ARG A 436 -16.57 -36.03 19.76
C ARG A 436 -17.77 -36.96 19.62
N THR A 437 -18.96 -36.40 19.41
CA THR A 437 -20.20 -37.16 19.20
C THR A 437 -20.15 -37.94 17.88
N ILE A 438 -19.63 -37.32 16.82
CA ILE A 438 -19.39 -37.99 15.53
C ILE A 438 -18.41 -39.16 15.69
N ARG A 439 -17.28 -38.97 16.38
CA ARG A 439 -16.31 -40.05 16.64
C ARG A 439 -16.91 -41.19 17.46
N GLN A 440 -17.76 -40.89 18.44
CA GLN A 440 -18.48 -41.92 19.21
C GLN A 440 -19.47 -42.70 18.34
N ASN A 441 -20.25 -42.01 17.52
CA ASN A 441 -21.22 -42.64 16.62
C ASN A 441 -20.53 -43.50 15.55
N LEU A 442 -19.41 -43.01 14.99
CA LEU A 442 -18.60 -43.74 14.04
C LEU A 442 -17.92 -44.97 14.69
N GLY A 443 -17.35 -44.80 15.89
CA GLY A 443 -16.76 -45.91 16.64
C GLY A 443 -17.78 -46.99 16.97
N TRP A 444 -19.01 -46.61 17.36
CA TRP A 444 -20.12 -47.54 17.57
C TRP A 444 -20.52 -48.25 16.28
N ALA A 445 -20.69 -47.52 15.18
CA ALA A 445 -21.06 -48.09 13.89
C ALA A 445 -20.00 -49.08 13.36
N VAL A 446 -18.72 -48.74 13.47
CA VAL A 446 -17.61 -49.62 13.07
C VAL A 446 -17.54 -50.84 13.98
N GLY A 447 -17.58 -50.68 15.30
CA GLY A 447 -17.53 -51.80 16.24
C GLY A 447 -18.73 -52.75 16.08
N TYR A 448 -19.93 -52.20 15.93
CA TYR A 448 -21.14 -52.97 15.66
C TYR A 448 -21.02 -53.76 14.35
N ASN A 449 -20.60 -53.13 13.25
CA ASN A 449 -20.49 -53.81 11.96
C ASN A 449 -19.35 -54.84 11.93
N ALA A 450 -18.24 -54.55 12.62
CA ALA A 450 -17.11 -55.48 12.73
C ALA A 450 -17.48 -56.79 13.46
N VAL A 451 -18.46 -56.75 14.36
CA VAL A 451 -18.96 -57.92 15.09
C VAL A 451 -20.20 -58.52 14.42
N GLY A 452 -21.15 -57.66 14.03
CA GLY A 452 -22.45 -58.05 13.48
C GLY A 452 -22.37 -58.67 12.10
N VAL A 453 -21.52 -58.17 11.20
CA VAL A 453 -21.38 -58.72 9.84
C VAL A 453 -20.78 -60.12 9.85
N PRO A 454 -19.67 -60.41 10.56
CA PRO A 454 -19.15 -61.77 10.66
C PRO A 454 -20.11 -62.74 11.35
N LEU A 455 -20.82 -62.31 12.40
CA LEU A 455 -21.82 -63.15 13.08
C LEU A 455 -23.02 -63.46 12.19
N ALA A 456 -23.51 -62.47 11.42
CA ALA A 456 -24.58 -62.67 10.46
C ALA A 456 -24.15 -63.54 9.26
N ALA A 457 -22.87 -63.45 8.87
CA ALA A 457 -22.24 -64.31 7.86
C ALA A 457 -21.92 -65.73 8.38
N GLY A 458 -22.22 -66.02 9.66
CA GLY A 458 -22.11 -67.37 10.22
C GLY A 458 -20.74 -67.73 10.78
N ALA A 459 -19.87 -66.77 11.07
CA ALA A 459 -18.52 -67.05 11.61
C ALA A 459 -18.52 -67.81 12.96
N ALA A 460 -19.62 -67.77 13.73
CA ALA A 460 -19.77 -68.46 15.01
C ALA A 460 -20.46 -69.85 14.92
N LEU A 461 -20.88 -70.28 13.71
CA LEU A 461 -21.48 -71.60 13.51
C LEU A 461 -20.54 -72.78 13.87
N PRO A 462 -19.25 -72.77 13.49
CA PRO A 462 -18.36 -73.93 13.70
C PRO A 462 -18.03 -74.20 15.18
N SER A 463 -18.03 -73.18 16.03
CA SER A 463 -17.56 -73.27 17.42
C SER A 463 -18.66 -73.14 18.47
N LEU A 464 -19.75 -72.42 18.17
CA LEU A 464 -20.80 -72.08 19.14
C LEU A 464 -22.22 -72.44 18.66
N GLY A 465 -22.39 -72.88 17.39
CA GLY A 465 -23.71 -73.23 16.83
C GLY A 465 -24.69 -72.07 16.71
N LEU A 466 -24.20 -70.82 16.81
CA LEU A 466 -25.01 -69.62 16.83
C LEU A 466 -25.03 -68.94 15.45
N ALA A 467 -26.23 -68.68 14.92
CA ALA A 467 -26.46 -67.86 13.74
C ALA A 467 -27.50 -66.78 14.07
N ILE A 468 -27.23 -65.54 13.67
CA ILE A 468 -28.17 -64.44 13.90
C ILE A 468 -29.33 -64.58 12.91
N SER A 469 -30.56 -64.69 13.42
CA SER A 469 -31.75 -64.70 12.56
C SER A 469 -31.95 -63.32 11.90
N PRO A 470 -32.57 -63.24 10.71
CA PRO A 470 -32.87 -61.97 10.05
C PRO A 470 -33.66 -60.98 10.94
N SER A 471 -34.55 -61.47 11.80
CA SER A 471 -35.31 -60.66 12.75
C SER A 471 -34.44 -60.06 13.86
N LEU A 472 -33.46 -60.81 14.37
CA LEU A 472 -32.49 -60.32 15.33
C LEU A 472 -31.53 -59.29 14.71
N ALA A 473 -31.07 -59.53 13.48
CA ALA A 473 -30.23 -58.58 12.74
C ALA A 473 -30.94 -57.24 12.51
N ALA A 474 -32.24 -57.28 12.15
CA ALA A 474 -33.06 -56.09 12.02
C ALA A 474 -33.24 -55.34 13.37
N GLY A 475 -33.44 -56.09 14.46
CA GLY A 475 -33.52 -55.52 15.81
C GLY A 475 -32.23 -54.82 16.23
N PHE A 476 -31.07 -55.41 15.97
CA PHE A 476 -29.78 -54.79 16.26
C PHE A 476 -29.51 -53.55 15.41
N MET A 477 -29.92 -53.57 14.12
CA MET A 477 -29.81 -52.42 13.23
C MET A 477 -30.66 -51.24 13.75
N ALA A 478 -31.90 -51.51 14.17
CA ALA A 478 -32.77 -50.50 14.75
C ALA A 478 -32.22 -49.93 16.07
N PHE A 479 -31.69 -50.79 16.95
CA PHE A 479 -31.07 -50.36 18.20
C PHE A 479 -29.84 -49.47 17.96
N SER A 480 -29.03 -49.80 16.95
CA SER A 480 -27.88 -48.99 16.55
C SER A 480 -28.29 -47.59 16.07
N SER A 481 -29.35 -47.49 15.25
CA SER A 481 -29.90 -46.20 14.83
C SER A 481 -30.41 -45.37 16.00
N ILE A 482 -31.11 -46.01 16.95
CA ILE A 482 -31.61 -45.33 18.17
C ILE A 482 -30.44 -44.84 19.04
N ALA A 483 -29.37 -45.63 19.19
CA ALA A 483 -28.20 -45.23 19.96
C ALA A 483 -27.48 -44.01 19.35
N VAL A 484 -27.31 -44.00 18.01
CA VAL A 484 -26.69 -42.88 17.28
C VAL A 484 -27.55 -41.62 17.35
N VAL A 485 -28.87 -41.75 17.19
CA VAL A 485 -29.81 -40.62 17.29
C VAL A 485 -29.87 -40.10 18.73
N GLY A 486 -29.95 -40.99 19.72
CA GLY A 486 -29.96 -40.63 21.13
C GLY A 486 -28.67 -39.92 21.57
N ASN A 487 -27.51 -40.37 21.10
CA ASN A 487 -26.24 -39.68 21.37
C ASN A 487 -26.19 -38.29 20.73
N SER A 488 -26.72 -38.16 19.52
CA SER A 488 -26.84 -36.87 18.81
C SER A 488 -27.81 -35.91 19.51
N LEU A 489 -28.90 -36.42 20.08
CA LEU A 489 -29.86 -35.63 20.86
C LEU A 489 -29.27 -35.15 22.20
N ARG A 490 -28.46 -35.96 22.88
CA ARG A 490 -27.73 -35.56 24.10
C ARG A 490 -26.80 -34.37 23.88
N LEU A 491 -26.20 -34.26 22.69
CA LEU A 491 -25.37 -33.10 22.34
C LEU A 491 -26.22 -31.83 22.24
N ARG A 492 -27.40 -31.91 21.61
CA ARG A 492 -28.34 -30.79 21.45
C ARG A 492 -28.78 -30.22 22.79
N GLU A 493 -29.08 -31.08 23.77
CA GLU A 493 -29.44 -30.66 25.14
C GLU A 493 -28.27 -29.99 25.88
N ARG A 494 -27.04 -30.49 25.71
CA ARG A 494 -25.83 -29.90 26.30
C ARG A 494 -25.48 -28.53 25.71
N ILE A 495 -25.76 -28.31 24.44
CA ILE A 495 -25.55 -27.02 23.77
C ILE A 495 -26.66 -26.04 24.16
N ALA A 496 -27.91 -26.50 24.26
CA ALA A 496 -29.07 -25.67 24.61
C ALA A 496 -29.12 -25.27 26.10
N GLY A 497 -28.49 -26.04 27.00
CA GLY A 497 -28.53 -25.82 28.46
C GLY A 497 -27.49 -24.87 29.04
N ARG A 498 -26.64 -24.21 28.22
CA ARG A 498 -25.68 -23.22 28.72
C ARG A 498 -26.34 -21.84 28.79
N PRO A 499 -26.55 -21.24 29.98
CA PRO A 499 -26.96 -19.85 30.07
C PRO A 499 -25.86 -18.96 29.47
N ALA A 500 -26.27 -17.97 28.69
CA ALA A 500 -25.38 -16.94 28.19
C ALA A 500 -24.85 -16.13 29.38
N THR A 501 -23.57 -16.29 29.69
CA THR A 501 -22.81 -15.45 30.62
C THR A 501 -21.90 -14.52 29.86
#